data_AF-A0A1G1WCP8-F1
#
_entry.id   AF-A0A1G1WCP8-F1
#
_cell.length_a   1.000
_cell.length_b   1.000
_cell.length_c   1.000
_cell.angle_alpha   90.00
_cell.angle_beta   90.00
_cell.angle_gamma   90.00
#
_symmetry.space_group_name_H-M   'P 1'
#
loop_
_entity.id
_entity.type
_entity.pdbx_description
1 polymer ?
#
loop_
_entity_poly.entity_id
_entity_poly.type
_entity_poly.pdbx_seq_one_letter_code
_entity_poly.pdbx_strand_id
1 'polypeptide(L)' 'MEDKTVQLFLDPSNQVVLSLLKGNNAEQSYERSREALKRNIRKLLTSESPQADKEAVPYLIWNLRHQVCLGDRGAAL' A
#
# COMPACT_ATOMS: atom_id res chain seq x y z
N MET A 1 16.33 4.65 -0.07
CA MET A 1 16.22 3.21 -0.29
C MET A 1 16.24 2.97 -1.80
N GLU A 2 17.34 2.47 -2.34
CA GLU A 2 17.59 2.43 -3.79
C GLU A 2 16.92 1.23 -4.50
N ASP A 3 16.40 0.27 -3.72
CA ASP A 3 15.67 -0.88 -4.23
C ASP A 3 14.22 -0.50 -4.61
N LYS A 4 13.95 -0.51 -5.91
CA LYS A 4 12.63 -0.18 -6.48
C LYS A 4 11.56 -1.22 -6.14
N THR A 5 11.95 -2.49 -5.97
CA THR A 5 11.02 -3.56 -5.63
C THR A 5 10.51 -3.37 -4.20
N VAL A 6 11.38 -2.97 -3.26
CA VAL A 6 10.96 -2.74 -1.88
C VAL A 6 10.02 -1.52 -1.74
N GLN A 7 10.23 -0.48 -2.56
CA GLN A 7 9.34 0.69 -2.58
C GLN A 7 7.88 0.31 -2.91
N LEU A 8 7.65 -0.74 -3.70
CA LEU A 8 6.29 -1.23 -4.02
C LEU A 8 5.48 -1.61 -2.77
N PHE A 9 6.15 -1.97 -1.68
CA PHE A 9 5.54 -2.39 -0.41
C PHE A 9 5.58 -1.29 0.64
N LEU A 10 6.73 -0.63 0.80
CA LEU A 10 6.91 0.36 1.86
C LEU A 10 6.15 1.66 1.59
N ASP A 11 6.05 2.11 0.35
CA ASP A 11 5.33 3.34 0.05
C ASP A 11 3.85 3.25 0.45
N PRO A 12 3.09 2.20 0.08
CA PRO A 12 1.75 2.00 0.60
C PRO A 12 1.70 1.87 2.12
N SER A 13 2.60 1.12 2.74
CA SER A 13 2.63 0.96 4.21
C SER A 13 2.80 2.30 4.93
N ASN A 14 3.74 3.11 4.45
CA ASN A 14 4.02 4.45 4.98
C ASN A 14 2.83 5.42 4.78
N GLN A 15 1.98 5.20 3.77
CA GLN A 15 0.78 6.04 3.60
C GLN A 15 -0.16 6.00 4.81
N VAL A 16 -0.17 4.93 5.61
CA VAL A 16 -0.98 4.89 6.84
C VAL A 16 -0.55 5.99 7.79
N VAL A 17 0.74 6.01 8.17
CA VAL A 17 1.30 6.99 9.11
C VAL A 17 1.24 8.40 8.52
N LEU A 18 1.61 8.56 7.25
CA LEU A 18 1.56 9.86 6.57
C LEU A 18 0.13 10.43 6.48
N SER A 19 -0.88 9.58 6.32
CA SER A 19 -2.28 10.01 6.28
C SER A 19 -2.80 10.39 7.65
N LEU A 20 -2.44 9.64 8.71
CA LEU A 20 -2.77 9.96 10.09
C LEU A 20 -2.17 11.32 10.49
N LEU A 21 -0.88 11.56 10.19
CA LEU A 21 -0.21 12.84 10.45
C LEU A 21 -0.85 14.03 9.72
N LYS A 22 -1.62 13.77 8.66
CA LYS A 22 -2.40 14.77 7.92
C LYS A 22 -3.82 14.96 8.47
N GLY A 23 -4.11 14.45 9.67
CA GLY A 23 -5.40 14.59 10.35
C GLY A 23 -6.51 13.68 9.82
N ASN A 24 -6.17 12.65 9.04
CA ASN A 24 -7.16 11.66 8.62
C ASN A 24 -7.33 10.62 9.73
N ASN A 25 -8.53 10.03 9.84
CA ASN A 25 -8.75 8.97 10.81
C ASN A 25 -8.12 7.63 10.35
N ALA A 26 -8.17 6.63 11.22
CA ALA A 26 -7.59 5.30 11.00
C ALA A 26 -8.17 4.63 9.75
N GLU A 27 -9.49 4.68 9.54
CA GLU A 27 -10.14 4.10 8.37
C GLU A 27 -9.72 4.77 7.05
N GLN A 28 -9.71 6.10 7.00
CA GLN A 28 -9.26 6.85 5.83
C GLN A 28 -7.79 6.56 5.49
N SER A 29 -6.94 6.46 6.53
CA SER A 29 -5.52 6.18 6.38
C SER A 29 -5.26 4.75 5.90
N TYR A 30 -6.02 3.80 6.42
CA TYR A 30 -6.07 2.43 5.94
C TYR A 30 -6.50 2.35 4.46
N GLU A 31 -7.62 2.97 4.08
CA GLU A 31 -8.10 2.94 2.69
C GLU A 31 -7.10 3.56 1.71
N ARG A 32 -6.47 4.68 2.08
CA ARG A 32 -5.43 5.31 1.24
C ARG A 32 -4.22 4.41 1.01
N SER A 33 -3.78 3.69 2.03
CA SER A 33 -2.70 2.71 1.89
C SER A 33 -3.08 1.54 0.96
N ARG A 34 -4.33 1.06 1.05
CA ARG A 34 -4.86 0.02 0.16
C ARG A 34 -4.97 0.50 -1.28
N GLU A 35 -5.38 1.74 -1.50
CA GLU A 35 -5.40 2.34 -2.83
C GLU A 35 -3.99 2.50 -3.42
N ALA A 36 -2.99 2.81 -2.58
CA ALA A 36 -1.59 2.81 -3.01
C ALA A 36 -1.11 1.41 -3.43
N LEU A 37 -1.44 0.37 -2.66
CA LEU A 37 -1.18 -1.03 -3.03
C LEU A 37 -1.84 -1.39 -4.37
N LYS A 38 -3.13 -1.06 -4.55
CA LYS A 38 -3.86 -1.32 -5.80
C LYS A 38 -3.22 -0.62 -7.00
N ARG A 39 -2.73 0.63 -6.83
CA ARG A 39 -2.02 1.36 -7.90
C ARG A 39 -0.72 0.63 -8.30
N ASN A 40 0.06 0.17 -7.33
CA ASN A 40 1.28 -0.60 -7.61
C ASN A 40 0.97 -1.90 -8.35
N ILE A 41 -0.04 -2.66 -7.89
CA ILE A 41 -0.49 -3.88 -8.58
C ILE A 41 -0.88 -3.59 -10.04
N ARG A 42 -1.73 -2.58 -10.27
CA ARG A 42 -2.16 -2.20 -11.63
C ARG A 42 -0.99 -1.82 -12.53
N LYS A 43 -0.01 -1.07 -12.00
CA LYS A 43 1.20 -0.69 -12.73
C LYS A 43 2.01 -1.91 -13.16
N LEU A 44 2.18 -2.89 -12.27
CA LEU A 44 2.95 -4.10 -12.55
C LEU A 44 2.27 -5.02 -13.58
N LEU A 45 0.94 -5.01 -13.65
CA LEU A 45 0.20 -5.81 -14.62
C LEU A 45 0.30 -5.28 -16.07
N THR A 46 0.89 -4.10 -16.29
CA THR A 46 1.10 -3.60 -17.65
C THR A 46 2.25 -4.32 -18.36
N SER A 47 2.23 -4.33 -19.69
CA SER A 47 3.32 -4.90 -20.50
C SER A 47 4.66 -4.19 -20.28
N GLU A 48 4.64 -2.92 -19.89
CA GLU A 48 5.82 -2.05 -19.69
C GLU A 48 6.64 -2.38 -18.45
N SER A 49 6.07 -3.11 -17.48
CA SER A 49 6.78 -3.43 -16.23
C SER A 49 7.82 -4.56 -16.42
N PRO A 50 9.03 -4.43 -15.86
CA PRO A 50 10.04 -5.48 -15.89
C PRO A 50 9.51 -6.80 -15.29
N GLN A 51 9.92 -7.94 -15.84
CA GLN A 51 9.45 -9.24 -15.36
C GLN A 51 9.78 -9.49 -13.88
N ALA A 52 10.98 -9.07 -13.43
CA ALA A 52 11.38 -9.17 -12.04
C ALA A 52 10.44 -8.42 -11.08
N ASP A 53 9.93 -7.24 -11.49
CA ASP A 53 8.98 -6.48 -10.67
C ASP A 53 7.58 -7.14 -10.69
N LYS A 54 7.22 -7.84 -11.77
CA LYS A 54 5.94 -8.59 -11.86
C LYS A 54 5.88 -9.76 -10.88
N GLU A 55 7.02 -10.33 -10.50
CA GLU A 55 7.10 -11.39 -9.48
C GLU A 55 6.64 -10.90 -8.10
N ALA A 56 6.61 -9.57 -7.86
CA ALA A 56 6.08 -8.99 -6.63
C ALA A 56 4.53 -9.04 -6.53
N VAL A 57 3.82 -9.21 -7.65
CA VAL A 57 2.35 -9.09 -7.72
C VAL A 57 1.60 -10.02 -6.74
N PRO A 58 1.92 -11.33 -6.64
CA PRO A 58 1.24 -12.22 -5.71
C PRO A 58 1.38 -11.77 -4.25
N TYR A 59 2.55 -11.25 -3.88
CA TYR A 59 2.83 -10.76 -2.52
C TYR A 59 2.11 -9.43 -2.23
N LEU A 60 2.02 -8.53 -3.22
CA LEU A 60 1.23 -7.30 -3.09
C LEU A 60 -0.27 -7.60 -2.95
N ILE A 61 -0.79 -8.58 -3.71
CA ILE A 61 -2.17 -9.06 -3.57
C ILE A 61 -2.38 -9.67 -2.18
N TRP A 62 -1.42 -10.47 -1.69
CA TRP A 62 -1.46 -11.01 -0.34
C TRP A 62 -1.58 -9.91 0.71
N ASN A 63 -0.72 -8.89 0.65
CA ASN A 63 -0.78 -7.75 1.55
C ASN A 63 -2.10 -7.01 1.45
N LEU A 64 -2.60 -6.73 0.24
CA LEU A 64 -3.91 -6.09 0.06
C LEU A 64 -5.05 -6.90 0.67
N ARG A 65 -5.02 -8.23 0.57
CA ARG A 65 -6.09 -9.09 1.11
C ARG A 65 -6.05 -9.19 2.64
N HIS A 66 -4.86 -9.16 3.23
CA HIS A 66 -4.66 -9.44 4.65
C HIS A 66 -4.35 -8.20 5.50
N GLN A 67 -4.21 -7.02 4.89
CA GLN A 67 -4.15 -5.76 5.63
C GLN A 67 -5.51 -5.50 6.30
N VAL A 68 -5.48 -5.23 7.61
CA VAL A 68 -6.67 -4.98 8.43
C VAL A 68 -6.57 -3.64 9.18
N CYS A 69 -7.71 -3.08 9.56
CA CYS A 69 -7.83 -1.94 10.47
C CYS A 69 -8.62 -2.40 11.70
N LEU A 70 -7.94 -2.56 12.83
CA LEU A 70 -8.50 -3.04 14.09
C LEU A 70 -8.58 -1.89 15.12
N GLY A 71 -9.51 -1.98 16.07
CA GLY A 71 -9.76 -0.93 17.07
C GLY A 71 -10.75 0.13 16.57
N ASP A 72 -10.63 1.35 17.11
CA ASP A 72 -11.48 2.47 16.70
C ASP A 72 -11.07 3.00 15.32
N ARG A 73 -11.95 2.80 14.35
CA ARG A 73 -11.79 3.25 12.96
C ARG A 73 -11.87 4.77 12.80
N GLY A 74 -12.56 5.45 13.71
CA GLY A 74 -12.71 6.89 13.75
C GLY A 74 -11.56 7.62 14.44
N ALA A 75 -10.65 6.89 15.10
CA ALA A 75 -9.52 7.49 15.81
C ALA A 75 -8.60 8.27 14.86
N ALA A 76 -8.17 9.45 15.29
CA ALA A 76 -7.20 10.30 14.62
C ALA A 76 -6.07 10.68 15.60
N LEU A 77 -4.94 11.15 15.06
CA LEU A 77 -3.81 11.67 15.85
C LEU A 77 -4.07 13.08 16.39
#